data_AF-A0A1H9M8R5-F1
#
_entry.id   AF-A0A1H9M8R5-F1
#
_cell.length_a   1.000
_cell.length_b   1.000
_cell.length_c   1.000
_cell.angle_alpha   90.00
_cell.angle_beta   90.00
_cell.angle_gamma   90.00
#
_symmetry.space_group_name_H-M   'P 1'
#
loop_
_entity.id
_entity.type
_entity.pdbx_description
1 polymer ?
#
loop_
_entity_poly.entity_id
_entity_poly.type
_entity_poly.pdbx_seq_one_letter_code
_entity_poly.pdbx_strand_id
1 'polypeptide(L)'
;MIIFVGVLIAAGIAYPVFQTASENRSAAIDDRDDRALAMRNTAIDVAAWRYNESGNENFTMDVTNTGSTVLSIPETDLLIDGVYRQSYETSVGGSPVRELWQPGETLTVTISTDRPNRVKIVTEHGIAETITGV
;
A
#
# COMPACT_ATOMS: atom_id res chain seq x y z
N MET A 1 -55.70 7.99 -30.32
CA MET A 1 -55.21 7.98 -28.92
C MET A 1 -54.37 6.73 -28.59
N ILE A 2 -53.71 6.09 -29.57
CA ILE A 2 -52.82 4.93 -29.35
C ILE A 2 -51.34 5.36 -29.20
N ILE A 3 -50.94 6.43 -29.89
CA ILE A 3 -49.56 6.96 -29.84
C ILE A 3 -49.26 7.59 -28.46
N PHE A 4 -50.24 8.26 -27.86
CA PHE A 4 -50.08 8.91 -26.55
C PHE A 4 -49.89 7.90 -25.40
N VAL A 5 -50.60 6.78 -25.46
CA VAL A 5 -50.45 5.68 -24.49
C VAL A 5 -49.11 4.95 -24.69
N GLY A 6 -48.64 4.80 -25.93
CA GLY A 6 -47.33 4.20 -26.21
C GLY A 6 -46.13 5.01 -25.69
N VAL A 7 -46.18 6.34 -25.80
CA VAL A 7 -45.14 7.24 -25.26
C VAL A 7 -45.17 7.27 -23.73
N LEU A 8 -46.36 7.19 -23.11
CA LEU A 8 -46.52 7.14 -21.65
C LEU A 8 -45.96 5.84 -21.04
N ILE A 9 -46.12 4.71 -21.74
CA ILE A 9 -45.53 3.43 -21.31
C ILE A 9 -44.00 3.45 -21.45
N ALA A 10 -43.45 4.06 -22.50
CA ALA A 10 -42.00 4.17 -22.70
C ALA A 10 -41.30 5.04 -21.62
N ALA A 11 -41.94 6.13 -21.17
CA ALA A 11 -41.42 6.96 -20.09
C ALA A 11 -41.43 6.24 -18.72
N GLY A 12 -42.31 5.26 -18.52
CA GLY A 12 -42.38 4.44 -17.31
C GLY A 12 -41.24 3.44 -17.14
N ILE A 13 -40.57 3.04 -18.23
CA ILE A 13 -39.43 2.11 -18.22
C ILE A 13 -38.10 2.87 -18.10
N ALA A 14 -38.07 4.18 -18.39
CA ALA A 14 -36.85 4.99 -18.38
C ALA A 14 -36.44 5.53 -16.99
N TYR A 15 -37.33 5.43 -15.99
CA TYR A 15 -37.08 5.98 -14.65
C TYR A 15 -36.18 5.12 -13.73
N PRO A 16 -36.24 3.78 -13.74
CA PRO A 16 -35.50 2.98 -12.74
C PRO A 16 -33.98 2.90 -12.94
N VAL A 17 -33.46 3.23 -14.14
CA VAL A 17 -32.03 3.02 -14.46
C VAL A 17 -31.13 4.19 -14.00
N PHE A 18 -31.72 5.36 -13.75
CA PHE A 18 -30.95 6.55 -13.37
C PHE A 18 -30.53 6.59 -11.89
N GLN A 19 -31.25 5.92 -10.98
CA GLN A 19 -30.91 5.97 -9.55
C GLN A 19 -29.72 5.07 -9.18
N THR A 20 -29.61 3.86 -9.74
CA THR A 20 -28.49 2.95 -9.45
C THR A 20 -27.15 3.43 -10.06
N ALA A 21 -27.20 4.20 -11.15
CA ALA A 21 -26.01 4.75 -11.78
C ALA A 21 -25.42 5.96 -11.03
N SER A 22 -26.15 6.58 -10.10
CA SER A 22 -25.65 7.70 -9.29
C SER A 22 -24.97 7.22 -8.02
N GLU A 23 -25.54 6.23 -7.32
CA GLU A 23 -25.00 5.70 -6.06
C GLU A 23 -23.64 5.00 -6.25
N ASN A 24 -23.51 4.18 -7.30
CA ASN A 24 -22.22 3.55 -7.63
C ASN A 24 -21.15 4.56 -8.06
N ARG A 25 -21.54 5.72 -8.60
CA ARG A 25 -20.58 6.77 -8.96
C ARG A 25 -20.11 7.56 -7.74
N SER A 26 -21.01 7.90 -6.80
CA SER A 26 -20.63 8.62 -5.59
C SER A 26 -19.72 7.78 -4.68
N ALA A 27 -20.04 6.51 -4.42
CA ALA A 27 -19.20 5.64 -3.61
C ALA A 27 -17.80 5.45 -4.21
N ALA A 28 -17.72 5.28 -5.54
CA ALA A 28 -16.43 5.14 -6.24
C ALA A 28 -15.57 6.42 -6.24
N ILE A 29 -16.20 7.60 -6.15
CA ILE A 29 -15.49 8.89 -6.04
C ILE A 29 -14.96 9.06 -4.61
N ASP A 30 -15.79 8.82 -3.60
CA ASP A 30 -15.43 8.93 -2.18
C ASP A 30 -14.24 8.03 -1.83
N ASP A 31 -14.31 6.75 -2.22
CA ASP A 31 -13.21 5.78 -2.09
C ASP A 31 -11.90 6.22 -2.76
N ARG A 32 -11.99 6.99 -3.86
CA ARG A 32 -10.82 7.46 -4.59
C ARG A 32 -10.19 8.67 -3.88
N ASP A 33 -11.01 9.55 -3.35
CA ASP A 33 -10.55 10.73 -2.62
C ASP A 33 -9.90 10.32 -1.29
N ASP A 34 -10.48 9.33 -0.59
CA ASP A 34 -9.90 8.74 0.62
C ASP A 34 -8.54 8.08 0.35
N ARG A 35 -8.43 7.26 -0.70
CA ARG A 35 -7.13 6.69 -1.10
C ARG A 35 -6.11 7.75 -1.48
N ALA A 36 -6.53 8.80 -2.18
CA ALA A 36 -5.65 9.91 -2.54
C ALA A 36 -5.15 10.68 -1.31
N LEU A 37 -5.99 10.82 -0.28
CA LEU A 37 -5.60 11.42 0.99
C LEU A 37 -4.65 10.52 1.78
N ALA A 38 -4.93 9.22 1.85
CA ALA A 38 -4.04 8.24 2.49
C ALA A 38 -2.64 8.26 1.85
N MET A 39 -2.56 8.16 0.52
CA MET A 39 -1.29 8.26 -0.22
C MET A 39 -0.54 9.58 0.02
N ARG A 40 -1.24 10.71 0.16
CA ARG A 40 -0.60 12.01 0.44
C ARG A 40 -0.05 12.11 1.85
N ASN A 41 -0.71 11.46 2.80
CA ASN A 41 -0.33 11.47 4.21
C ASN A 41 0.67 10.36 4.54
N THR A 42 0.85 9.38 3.66
CA THR A 42 1.89 8.35 3.77
C THR A 42 3.18 8.81 3.11
N ALA A 43 4.28 8.75 3.84
CA ALA A 43 5.61 8.91 3.32
C ALA A 43 6.56 7.99 4.08
N ILE A 44 7.50 7.38 3.37
CA ILE A 44 8.52 6.51 3.94
C ILE A 44 9.87 6.90 3.36
N ASP A 45 10.93 6.72 4.13
CA ASP A 45 12.30 6.97 3.69
C ASP A 45 13.22 5.84 4.17
N VAL A 46 14.25 5.52 3.38
CA VAL A 46 15.25 4.53 3.77
C VAL A 46 16.34 5.24 4.56
N ALA A 47 16.35 5.05 5.88
CA ALA A 47 17.35 5.65 6.75
C ALA A 47 18.73 5.03 6.60
N ALA A 48 18.79 3.69 6.51
CA ALA A 48 20.05 2.96 6.37
C ALA A 48 19.83 1.55 5.81
N TRP A 49 20.89 0.96 5.26
CA TRP A 49 20.92 -0.44 4.89
C TRP A 49 22.32 -1.02 5.11
N ARG A 50 22.37 -2.33 5.37
CA ARG A 50 23.61 -3.07 5.63
C ARG A 50 23.50 -4.51 5.17
N TYR A 51 24.57 -5.03 4.58
CA TYR A 51 24.72 -6.44 4.24
C TYR A 51 25.86 -7.05 5.06
N ASN A 52 25.60 -8.17 5.74
CA ASN A 52 26.61 -8.88 6.53
C ASN A 52 27.08 -10.14 5.81
N GLU A 53 28.16 -10.00 5.03
CA GLU A 53 28.77 -11.07 4.25
C GLU A 53 29.55 -12.09 5.11
N SER A 54 30.12 -11.68 6.25
CA SER A 54 31.06 -12.51 7.03
C SER A 54 30.43 -13.24 8.24
N GLY A 55 29.11 -13.48 8.22
CA GLY A 55 28.43 -14.13 9.35
C GLY A 55 27.25 -14.98 8.94
N ASN A 56 26.16 -14.33 8.52
CA ASN A 56 24.86 -14.97 8.29
C ASN A 56 24.24 -14.64 6.92
N GLU A 57 24.95 -13.92 6.04
CA GLU A 57 24.43 -13.46 4.73
C GLU A 57 23.08 -12.74 4.89
N ASN A 58 23.00 -11.88 5.92
CA ASN A 58 21.79 -11.15 6.24
C ASN A 58 21.84 -9.75 5.64
N PHE A 59 20.80 -9.40 4.90
CA PHE A 59 20.51 -8.03 4.53
C PHE A 59 19.57 -7.41 5.58
N THR A 60 19.93 -6.22 6.07
CA THR A 60 19.06 -5.43 6.94
C THR A 60 18.87 -4.03 6.37
N MET A 61 17.63 -3.55 6.41
CA MET A 61 17.21 -2.23 5.96
C MET A 61 16.37 -1.56 7.04
N ASP A 62 16.66 -0.29 7.28
CA ASP A 62 15.93 0.56 8.22
C ASP A 62 15.12 1.58 7.42
N VAL A 63 13.80 1.54 7.57
CA VAL A 63 12.85 2.41 6.87
C VAL A 63 12.11 3.25 7.91
N THR A 64 12.05 4.57 7.74
CA THR A 64 11.41 5.51 8.67
C THR A 64 10.10 6.07 8.08
N ASN A 65 9.04 6.12 8.89
CA ASN A 65 7.74 6.63 8.46
C ASN A 65 7.78 8.14 8.63
N THR A 66 8.03 8.85 7.56
CA THR A 66 8.09 10.32 7.53
C THR A 66 6.72 10.95 7.26
N GLY A 67 5.70 10.13 7.07
CA GLY A 67 4.32 10.56 6.88
C GLY A 67 3.60 10.88 8.19
N SER A 68 2.28 11.01 8.10
CA SER A 68 1.37 11.24 9.22
C SER A 68 0.35 10.12 9.41
N THR A 69 0.41 9.05 8.62
CA THR A 69 -0.43 7.85 8.76
C THR A 69 0.31 6.75 9.52
N VAL A 70 -0.40 5.99 10.35
CA VAL A 70 0.12 4.72 10.89
C VAL A 70 0.09 3.69 9.77
N LEU A 71 1.16 2.91 9.63
CA LEU A 71 1.29 1.88 8.60
C LEU A 71 1.28 0.48 9.23
N SER A 72 0.68 -0.47 8.52
CA SER A 72 0.63 -1.88 8.92
C SER A 72 1.81 -2.67 8.34
N ILE A 73 2.53 -3.42 9.16
CA ILE A 73 3.63 -4.29 8.71
C ILE A 73 3.11 -5.48 7.90
N PRO A 74 2.04 -6.20 8.32
CA PRO A 74 1.48 -7.30 7.53
C PRO A 74 0.99 -6.89 6.12
N GLU A 75 0.64 -5.62 5.93
CA GLU A 75 0.22 -5.07 4.63
C GLU A 75 1.38 -4.41 3.87
N THR A 76 2.62 -4.63 4.32
CA THR A 76 3.84 -4.18 3.64
C THR A 76 4.43 -5.32 2.83
N ASP A 77 4.68 -5.06 1.55
CA ASP A 77 5.29 -6.02 0.64
C ASP A 77 6.80 -5.78 0.51
N LEU A 78 7.59 -6.84 0.56
CA LEU A 78 9.03 -6.82 0.33
C LEU A 78 9.38 -7.58 -0.96
N LEU A 79 10.10 -6.92 -1.86
CA LEU A 79 10.61 -7.50 -3.09
C LEU A 79 12.14 -7.43 -3.10
N ILE A 80 12.78 -8.56 -3.38
CA ILE A 80 14.24 -8.68 -3.51
C ILE A 80 14.54 -9.17 -4.91
N ASP A 81 15.28 -8.38 -5.68
CA ASP A 81 15.59 -8.62 -7.09
C ASP A 81 14.35 -8.87 -7.96
N GLY A 82 13.21 -8.32 -7.55
CA GLY A 82 11.92 -8.51 -8.20
C GLY A 82 11.14 -9.75 -7.76
N VAL A 83 11.65 -10.52 -6.81
CA VAL A 83 10.98 -11.68 -6.21
C VAL A 83 10.30 -11.26 -4.90
N TYR A 84 9.00 -11.53 -4.79
CA TYR A 84 8.24 -11.29 -3.58
C TYR A 84 8.68 -12.21 -2.44
N ARG A 85 8.87 -11.66 -1.24
CA ARG A 85 9.29 -12.40 -0.04
C ARG A 85 8.18 -12.34 1.00
N GLN A 86 7.71 -13.51 1.42
CA GLN A 86 6.65 -13.66 2.43
C GLN A 86 7.18 -13.84 3.85
N SER A 87 8.47 -14.13 4.01
CA SER A 87 9.08 -14.37 5.31
C SER A 87 10.35 -13.53 5.44
N TYR A 88 10.30 -12.60 6.39
CA TYR A 88 11.38 -11.72 6.78
C TYR A 88 11.13 -11.30 8.23
N GLU A 89 12.19 -10.97 8.95
CA GLU A 89 12.11 -10.50 10.32
C GLU A 89 11.87 -8.99 10.33
N THR A 90 10.90 -8.54 11.12
CA THR A 90 10.58 -7.11 11.26
C THR A 90 10.64 -6.67 12.71
N SER A 91 11.11 -5.45 12.93
CA SER A 91 11.06 -4.80 14.23
C SER A 91 10.77 -3.32 14.09
N VAL A 92 9.92 -2.77 14.95
CA VAL A 92 9.65 -1.33 15.01
C VAL A 92 10.25 -0.76 16.29
N GLY A 93 11.19 0.18 16.15
CA GLY A 93 11.87 0.79 17.30
C GLY A 93 12.57 -0.22 18.21
N GLY A 94 13.02 -1.36 17.68
CA GLY A 94 13.67 -2.43 18.43
C GLY A 94 12.72 -3.45 19.09
N SER A 95 11.40 -3.32 18.89
CA SER A 95 10.43 -4.34 19.33
C SER A 95 9.99 -5.23 18.16
N PRO A 96 10.15 -6.57 18.23
CA PRO A 96 9.83 -7.48 17.12
C PRO A 96 8.35 -7.92 17.07
N VAL A 97 7.52 -7.49 18.03
CA VAL A 97 6.11 -7.95 18.17
C VAL A 97 5.12 -6.90 17.68
N ARG A 98 5.59 -5.72 17.26
CA ARG A 98 4.69 -4.66 16.81
C ARG A 98 4.30 -4.92 15.37
N GLU A 99 3.01 -4.88 15.09
CA GLU A 99 2.44 -5.00 13.74
C GLU A 99 2.13 -3.63 13.13
N LEU A 100 2.25 -2.56 13.92
CA LEU A 100 1.98 -1.18 13.52
C LEU A 100 3.23 -0.32 13.63
N TRP A 101 3.38 0.55 12.66
CA TRP A 101 4.50 1.45 12.47
C TRP A 101 4.00 2.90 12.41
N GLN A 102 4.19 3.63 13.51
CA GLN A 102 3.67 4.99 13.66
C GLN A 102 4.53 6.02 12.93
N PRO A 103 3.97 7.20 12.61
CA PRO A 103 4.74 8.36 12.18
C PRO A 103 5.97 8.62 13.08
N GLY A 104 7.14 8.76 12.45
CA GLY A 104 8.43 8.99 13.11
C GLY A 104 9.13 7.73 13.63
N GLU A 105 8.47 6.58 13.66
CA GLU A 105 9.12 5.32 14.03
C GLU A 105 9.94 4.76 12.85
N THR A 106 10.84 3.82 13.14
CA THR A 106 11.65 3.12 12.13
C THR A 106 11.37 1.63 12.18
N LEU A 107 11.02 1.08 11.02
CA LEU A 107 10.88 -0.33 10.72
C LEU A 107 12.24 -0.87 10.27
N THR A 108 12.80 -1.81 11.04
CA THR A 108 13.96 -2.60 10.67
C THR A 108 13.48 -3.91 10.05
N VAL A 109 13.84 -4.15 8.79
CA VAL A 109 13.57 -5.37 8.05
C VAL A 109 14.87 -6.15 7.91
N THR A 110 14.91 -7.40 8.37
CA THR A 110 16.05 -8.30 8.23
C THR A 110 15.65 -9.55 7.47
N ILE A 111 16.47 -9.94 6.49
CA ILE A 111 16.24 -11.11 5.67
C ILE A 111 17.55 -11.82 5.35
N SER A 112 17.56 -13.14 5.46
CA SER A 112 18.67 -13.98 5.02
C SER A 112 18.57 -14.17 3.50
N THR A 113 19.51 -13.58 2.76
CA THR A 113 19.58 -13.67 1.30
C THR A 113 21.00 -13.42 0.82
N ASP A 114 21.40 -14.11 -0.24
CA ASP A 114 22.61 -13.75 -0.97
C ASP A 114 22.52 -12.30 -1.44
N ARG A 115 23.67 -11.61 -1.44
CA ARG A 115 23.82 -10.18 -1.68
C ARG A 115 22.83 -9.64 -2.73
N PRO A 116 21.76 -8.94 -2.31
CA PRO A 116 20.70 -8.53 -3.23
C PRO A 116 21.17 -7.38 -4.12
N ASN A 117 20.74 -7.29 -5.37
CA ASN A 117 21.08 -6.15 -6.23
C ASN A 117 20.08 -5.00 -6.08
N ARG A 118 18.82 -5.34 -5.82
CA ARG A 118 17.71 -4.42 -5.67
C ARG A 118 16.77 -4.89 -4.57
N VAL A 119 16.44 -4.00 -3.64
CA VAL A 119 15.41 -4.23 -2.64
C VAL A 119 14.36 -3.15 -2.75
N LYS A 120 13.09 -3.56 -2.82
CA LYS A 120 11.94 -2.67 -2.89
C LYS A 120 10.98 -3.00 -1.76
N ILE A 121 10.55 -1.99 -1.04
CA ILE A 121 9.50 -2.08 -0.02
C ILE A 121 8.30 -1.30 -0.49
N VAL A 122 7.09 -1.83 -0.27
CA VAL A 122 5.83 -1.19 -0.66
C VAL A 122 4.88 -1.22 0.52
N THR A 123 4.32 -0.08 0.89
CA THR A 123 3.35 0.03 1.98
C THR A 123 1.93 -0.27 1.49
N GLU A 124 0.99 -0.44 2.44
CA GLU A 124 -0.44 -0.70 2.17
C GLU A 124 -1.09 0.31 1.21
N HIS A 125 -0.63 1.56 1.24
CA HIS A 125 -1.14 2.64 0.40
C HIS A 125 -0.41 2.76 -0.95
N GLY A 126 0.47 1.82 -1.28
CA GLY A 126 1.19 1.77 -2.55
C GLY A 126 2.38 2.73 -2.65
N ILE A 127 2.78 3.37 -1.54
CA ILE A 127 4.02 4.15 -1.48
C ILE A 127 5.19 3.17 -1.36
N ALA A 128 6.19 3.33 -2.20
CA ALA A 128 7.28 2.39 -2.31
C ALA A 128 8.64 3.08 -2.36
N GLU A 129 9.60 2.47 -1.69
CA GLU A 129 11.01 2.86 -1.75
C GLU A 129 11.85 1.74 -2.34
N THR A 130 12.88 2.11 -3.10
CA THR A 130 13.74 1.13 -3.79
C THR A 130 15.21 1.48 -3.61
N ILE A 131 15.97 0.50 -3.13
CA ILE A 131 17.42 0.57 -3.00
C ILE A 131 18.04 -0.29 -4.10
N THR A 132 19.13 0.19 -4.68
CA THR A 132 19.92 -0.53 -5.68
C THR A 132 21.41 -0.43 -5.36
N GLY A 133 22.20 -1.45 -5.72
CA GLY A 133 23.65 -1.43 -5.55
C GLY A 133 24.12 -1.79 -4.14
N VAL A 134 23.46 -2.80 -3.57
CA VAL A 134 23.64 -3.28 -2.19
C VAL A 134 24.93 -4.08 -1.99
#